data_AF-A0A0F8ZF22-F1
#
_entry.id   AF-A0A0F8ZF22-F1
#
_cell.length_a   1.000
_cell.length_b   1.000
_cell.length_c   1.000
_cell.angle_alpha   90.00
_cell.angle_beta   90.00
_cell.angle_gamma   90.00
#
_symmetry.space_group_name_H-M   'P 1'
#
loop_
_entity.id
_entity.type
_entity.pdbx_description
1 polymer ?
#
loop_
_entity_poly.entity_id
_entity_poly.type
_entity_poly.pdbx_seq_one_letter_code
_entity_poly.pdbx_strand_id
1 'polypeptide(L)'
;MNLELAARELLPLLLVCAGVLAAFYFYVYRKEARQAAQLSAGRQVALWLLRITVAVLVLAALSKPERRREVITTRPPVVPILVDVSQSMDFPAGEDDPLVRELPPDQRDRFPAARKAIDVLKARLTETHDVRVYYFADSPKFLAELPQRTDPAAEIPAIRYVRRVRKDGTDEHEEVPLTPFGRFSYVGSSVVKVLESLGGEKVPA
;
A
#
# COMPACT_ATOMS: atom_id res chain seq x y z
N MET A 1 18.71 -5.45 -9.19
CA MET A 1 18.64 -5.69 -10.65
C MET A 1 20.07 -5.72 -11.17
N ASN A 2 20.52 -6.85 -11.70
CA ASN A 2 21.94 -7.12 -11.94
C ASN A 2 22.47 -6.25 -13.10
N LEU A 3 23.29 -5.25 -12.76
CA LEU A 3 23.95 -4.34 -13.72
C LEU A 3 24.74 -5.08 -14.80
N GLU A 4 25.26 -6.27 -14.51
CA GLU A 4 26.01 -7.08 -15.48
C GLU A 4 25.16 -7.63 -16.62
N LEU A 5 23.90 -7.99 -16.36
CA LEU A 5 22.98 -8.48 -17.39
C LEU A 5 22.57 -7.34 -18.34
N ALA A 6 22.33 -6.15 -17.81
CA ALA A 6 22.03 -4.97 -18.61
C ALA A 6 23.22 -4.55 -19.49
N ALA A 7 24.45 -4.61 -18.96
CA ALA A 7 25.66 -4.25 -19.71
C ALA A 7 25.91 -5.20 -20.89
N ARG A 8 25.66 -6.50 -20.73
CA ARG A 8 25.82 -7.49 -21.82
C ARG A 8 24.83 -7.30 -22.97
N GLU A 9 23.59 -6.92 -22.67
CA GLU A 9 22.54 -6.67 -23.67
C GLU A 9 22.72 -5.30 -24.37
N LEU A 10 23.22 -4.28 -23.65
CA LEU A 10 23.42 -2.93 -24.18
C LEU A 10 24.65 -2.79 -25.07
N LEU A 11 25.71 -3.55 -24.82
CA LEU A 11 26.96 -3.50 -25.58
C LEU A 11 26.77 -3.77 -27.10
N PRO A 12 26.09 -4.84 -27.54
CA PRO A 12 25.88 -5.08 -28.97
C PRO A 12 25.01 -3.99 -29.62
N LEU A 13 23.99 -3.49 -28.92
CA LEU A 13 23.14 -2.40 -29.41
C LEU A 13 23.96 -1.12 -29.62
N LEU A 14 24.82 -0.77 -28.67
CA LEU A 14 25.72 0.37 -28.77
C LEU A 14 26.71 0.23 -29.93
N LEU A 15 27.27 -0.96 -30.15
CA LEU A 15 28.16 -1.23 -31.27
C LEU A 15 27.45 -1.09 -32.62
N VAL A 16 26.21 -1.58 -32.75
CA VAL A 16 25.41 -1.43 -33.97
C VAL A 16 25.08 0.04 -34.22
N CYS A 17 24.62 0.76 -33.20
CA CYS A 17 24.36 2.20 -33.31
C CYS A 17 25.61 2.98 -33.70
N ALA A 18 26.76 2.70 -33.08
CA ALA A 18 28.03 3.33 -33.42
C ALA A 18 28.45 3.02 -34.87
N GLY A 19 28.28 1.78 -35.33
CA GLY A 19 28.57 1.38 -36.71
C GLY A 19 27.69 2.10 -37.73
N VAL A 20 26.38 2.19 -37.49
CA VAL A 20 25.44 2.90 -38.37
C VAL A 20 25.77 4.40 -38.41
N LEU A 21 26.07 5.02 -37.27
CA LEU A 21 26.51 6.41 -37.19
C LEU A 21 27.81 6.64 -37.96
N ALA A 22 28.81 5.78 -37.79
CA ALA A 22 30.07 5.87 -38.51
C ALA A 22 29.89 5.73 -40.03
N ALA A 23 29.06 4.77 -40.48
CA ALA A 23 28.77 4.56 -41.89
C ALA A 23 28.01 5.73 -42.51
N PHE A 24 26.99 6.26 -41.80
CA PHE A 24 26.24 7.44 -42.22
C PHE A 24 27.15 8.67 -42.29
N TYR A 25 27.99 8.86 -41.28
CA TYR A 25 28.95 9.96 -41.24
C TYR A 25 29.94 9.88 -42.41
N PHE A 26 30.50 8.69 -42.68
CA PHE A 26 31.41 8.48 -43.79
C PHE A 26 30.74 8.71 -45.14
N TYR A 27 29.49 8.25 -45.30
CA TYR A 27 28.70 8.46 -46.52
C TYR A 27 28.43 9.95 -46.78
N VAL A 28 27.96 10.67 -45.76
CA VAL A 28 27.70 12.11 -45.83
C VAL A 28 29.00 12.87 -46.09
N TYR A 29 30.08 12.53 -45.39
CA TYR A 29 31.39 13.15 -45.60
C TYR A 29 31.89 12.95 -47.03
N ARG A 30 31.73 11.75 -47.61
CA ARG A 30 32.14 11.46 -49.00
C ARG A 30 31.30 12.24 -50.02
N LYS A 31 30.01 12.41 -49.76
CA LYS A 31 29.07 13.09 -50.66
C LYS A 31 29.23 14.61 -50.56
N GLU A 32 29.38 15.14 -49.34
CA GLU A 32 29.63 16.56 -49.06
C GLU A 32 31.03 16.99 -49.46
N ALA A 33 32.06 16.14 -49.34
CA ALA A 33 33.42 16.48 -49.80
C ALA A 33 33.47 16.83 -51.29
N ARG A 34 32.54 16.33 -52.10
CA ARG A 34 32.42 16.70 -53.52
C ARG A 34 31.74 18.06 -53.76
N GLN A 35 30.93 18.55 -52.81
CA GLN A 35 30.22 19.82 -52.90
C GLN A 35 30.84 20.92 -52.00
N ALA A 36 31.65 20.54 -51.02
CA ALA A 36 32.28 21.42 -50.04
C ALA A 36 33.47 22.22 -50.59
N ALA A 37 33.93 21.93 -51.81
CA ALA A 37 34.99 22.68 -52.47
C ALA A 37 34.67 24.18 -52.66
N GLN A 38 33.41 24.61 -52.43
CA GLN A 38 32.97 26.00 -52.54
C GLN A 38 32.51 26.64 -51.22
N LEU A 39 32.56 25.95 -50.08
CA LEU A 39 32.15 26.52 -48.79
C LEU A 39 33.33 27.08 -47.99
N SER A 40 33.17 28.28 -47.42
CA SER A 40 34.18 28.88 -46.56
C SER A 40 34.36 28.07 -45.28
N ALA A 41 35.61 27.94 -44.83
CA ALA A 41 35.99 27.11 -43.67
C ALA A 41 35.16 27.43 -42.40
N GLY A 42 34.76 28.69 -42.20
CA GLY A 42 33.92 29.08 -41.06
C GLY A 42 32.51 28.46 -41.08
N ARG A 43 31.89 28.34 -42.26
CA ARG A 43 30.57 27.68 -42.39
C ARG A 43 30.68 26.17 -42.16
N GLN A 44 31.81 25.59 -42.54
CA GLN A 44 32.09 24.17 -42.33
C GLN A 44 32.21 23.84 -40.84
N VAL A 45 32.91 24.68 -40.06
CA VAL A 45 33.01 24.56 -38.59
C VAL A 45 31.63 24.73 -37.93
N ALA A 46 30.84 25.71 -38.36
CA ALA A 46 29.50 25.94 -37.82
C ALA A 46 28.55 24.75 -38.03
N LEU A 47 28.58 24.14 -39.22
CA LEU A 47 27.81 22.92 -39.51
C LEU A 47 28.26 21.72 -38.67
N TRP A 48 29.57 21.60 -38.45
CA TRP A 48 30.14 20.57 -37.60
C TRP A 48 29.70 20.71 -36.14
N LEU A 49 29.77 21.93 -35.59
CA LEU A 49 29.29 22.23 -34.24
C LEU A 49 27.81 21.93 -34.11
N LEU A 50 26.99 22.35 -35.07
CA LEU A 50 25.55 22.06 -35.10
C LEU A 50 25.28 20.55 -35.04
N ARG A 51 26.03 19.75 -35.82
CA ARG A 51 25.90 18.29 -35.82
C ARG A 51 26.26 17.68 -34.47
N ILE A 52 27.37 18.12 -33.85
CA ILE A 52 27.75 17.66 -32.50
C ILE A 52 26.66 18.01 -31.50
N THR A 53 26.15 19.25 -31.51
CA THR A 53 25.11 19.69 -30.58
C THR A 53 23.82 18.88 -30.72
N VAL A 54 23.37 18.60 -31.96
CA VAL A 54 22.20 17.76 -32.20
C VAL A 54 22.45 16.32 -31.73
N ALA A 55 23.62 15.75 -32.00
CA ALA A 55 23.96 14.41 -31.52
C ALA A 55 23.96 14.31 -29.99
N VAL A 56 24.50 15.31 -29.30
CA VAL A 56 24.48 15.40 -27.82
C VAL A 56 23.06 15.54 -27.29
N LEU A 57 22.20 16.36 -27.93
CA LEU A 57 20.79 16.51 -27.55
C LEU A 57 20.01 15.20 -27.75
N VAL A 58 20.26 14.46 -28.84
CA VAL A 58 19.64 13.16 -29.08
C VAL A 58 20.11 12.13 -28.06
N LEU A 59 21.40 12.10 -27.72
CA LEU A 59 21.93 11.25 -26.65
C LEU A 59 21.32 11.61 -25.28
N ALA A 60 21.18 12.90 -24.97
CA ALA A 60 20.53 13.35 -23.73
C ALA A 60 19.03 12.98 -23.71
N ALA A 61 18.32 13.13 -24.83
CA ALA A 61 16.92 12.74 -24.94
C ALA A 61 16.72 11.22 -24.86
N LEU A 62 17.63 10.43 -25.45
CA LEU A 62 17.64 8.97 -25.36
C LEU A 62 18.05 8.48 -23.98
N SER A 63 18.90 9.24 -23.28
CA SER A 63 19.35 8.89 -21.94
C SER A 63 18.21 8.85 -20.93
N LYS A 64 17.00 9.35 -21.30
CA LYS A 64 15.75 9.42 -20.52
C LYS A 64 16.04 8.94 -19.11
N PRO A 65 16.67 9.77 -18.26
CA PRO A 65 16.99 9.33 -16.92
C PRO A 65 15.63 9.19 -16.25
N GLU A 66 15.07 7.98 -16.32
CA GLU A 66 13.97 7.55 -15.49
C GLU A 66 14.56 7.60 -14.08
N ARG A 67 14.56 8.80 -13.49
CA ARG A 67 14.65 8.96 -12.05
C ARG A 67 13.39 8.34 -11.51
N ARG A 68 13.37 7.01 -11.45
CA ARG A 68 12.42 6.24 -10.67
C ARG A 68 12.69 6.67 -9.25
N ARG A 69 11.89 7.62 -8.77
CA ARG A 69 11.86 7.98 -7.38
C ARG A 69 11.23 6.80 -6.68
N GLU A 70 12.06 5.87 -6.22
CA GLU A 70 11.63 4.79 -5.35
C GLU A 70 11.18 5.44 -4.04
N VAL A 71 9.87 5.70 -3.92
CA VAL A 71 9.27 6.13 -2.66
C VAL A 71 9.14 4.88 -1.81
N ILE A 72 10.13 4.63 -0.97
CA ILE A 72 10.06 3.57 0.04
C ILE A 72 9.12 4.08 1.14
N THR A 73 7.84 3.71 1.03
CA THR A 73 6.86 3.96 2.08
C THR A 73 6.94 2.82 3.08
N THR A 74 7.61 3.05 4.21
CA THR A 74 7.53 2.14 5.36
C THR A 74 6.13 2.25 5.95
N ARG A 75 5.36 1.17 5.88
CA ARG A 75 4.05 1.08 6.55
C ARG A 75 4.22 0.27 7.83
N PRO A 76 3.59 0.70 8.93
CA PRO A 76 3.53 -0.15 10.11
C PRO A 76 2.75 -1.44 9.76
N PRO A 77 3.12 -2.56 10.38
CA PRO A 77 2.36 -3.80 10.23
C PRO A 77 0.93 -3.63 10.77
N VAL A 78 -0.05 -4.19 10.06
CA VAL A 78 -1.48 -4.13 10.42
C VAL A 78 -1.91 -5.44 11.07
N VAL A 79 -2.54 -5.37 12.24
CA VAL A 79 -3.05 -6.51 13.00
C VAL A 79 -4.59 -6.51 12.97
N PRO A 80 -5.22 -7.48 12.28
CA PRO A 80 -6.66 -7.66 12.36
C PRO A 80 -7.07 -8.38 13.65
N ILE A 81 -8.08 -7.84 14.33
CA ILE A 81 -8.79 -8.50 15.44
C ILE A 81 -10.19 -8.83 14.94
N LEU A 82 -10.57 -10.10 14.98
CA LEU A 82 -11.92 -10.56 14.62
C LEU A 82 -12.72 -10.88 15.88
N VAL A 83 -13.90 -10.28 16.00
CA VAL A 83 -14.83 -10.47 17.11
C VAL A 83 -16.05 -11.26 16.62
N ASP A 84 -16.27 -12.43 17.20
CA ASP A 84 -17.49 -13.19 16.96
C ASP A 84 -18.68 -12.50 17.67
N VAL A 85 -19.76 -12.25 16.93
CA VAL A 85 -21.03 -11.70 17.45
C VAL A 85 -22.20 -12.66 17.23
N SER A 86 -21.92 -13.95 17.10
CA SER A 86 -22.93 -15.01 17.05
C SER A 86 -23.60 -15.23 18.42
N GLN A 87 -24.80 -15.79 18.43
CA GLN A 87 -25.59 -16.13 19.62
C GLN A 87 -24.84 -17.08 20.56
N SER A 88 -23.86 -17.83 20.06
CA SER A 88 -22.99 -18.65 20.91
C SER A 88 -22.12 -17.82 21.88
N MET A 89 -22.02 -16.52 21.65
CA MET A 89 -21.30 -15.58 22.51
C MET A 89 -22.18 -15.02 23.65
N ASP A 90 -23.49 -15.26 23.62
CA ASP A 90 -24.42 -15.02 24.75
C ASP A 90 -24.36 -16.14 25.79
N PHE A 91 -23.58 -17.21 25.54
CA PHE A 91 -23.40 -18.23 26.57
C PHE A 91 -22.48 -17.73 27.68
N PRO A 92 -22.66 -18.22 28.92
CA PRO A 92 -21.76 -17.93 30.01
C PRO A 92 -20.30 -18.23 29.64
N ALA A 93 -19.41 -17.32 30.03
CA ALA A 93 -17.99 -17.58 30.15
C ALA A 93 -17.73 -18.59 31.28
N GLY A 94 -16.50 -19.10 31.37
CA GLY A 94 -16.13 -19.97 32.48
C GLY A 94 -16.30 -19.25 33.82
N GLU A 95 -16.74 -19.95 34.87
CA GLU A 95 -16.96 -19.37 36.20
C GLU A 95 -15.70 -18.68 36.76
N ASP A 96 -14.53 -19.21 36.40
CA ASP A 96 -13.21 -18.74 36.81
C ASP A 96 -12.53 -17.81 35.79
N ASP A 97 -13.24 -17.31 34.77
CA ASP A 97 -12.64 -16.41 33.77
C ASP A 97 -12.21 -15.07 34.43
N PRO A 98 -10.89 -14.77 34.48
CA PRO A 98 -10.38 -13.58 35.17
C PRO A 98 -10.83 -12.27 34.53
N LEU A 99 -11.26 -12.28 33.26
CA LEU A 99 -11.66 -11.07 32.54
C LEU A 99 -13.06 -10.58 32.93
N VAL A 100 -13.92 -11.49 33.40
CA VAL A 100 -15.32 -11.18 33.76
C VAL A 100 -15.66 -11.50 35.21
N ARG A 101 -14.69 -11.97 36.00
CA ARG A 101 -14.88 -12.29 37.42
C ARG A 101 -15.43 -11.14 38.26
N GLU A 102 -15.08 -9.90 37.90
CA GLU A 102 -15.55 -8.68 38.57
C GLU A 102 -16.98 -8.29 38.15
N LEU A 103 -17.49 -8.85 37.06
CA LEU A 103 -18.84 -8.56 36.56
C LEU A 103 -19.90 -9.35 37.33
N PRO A 104 -21.15 -8.82 37.41
CA PRO A 104 -22.30 -9.55 37.89
C PRO A 104 -22.53 -10.86 37.12
N PRO A 105 -23.02 -11.96 37.74
CA PRO A 105 -23.22 -13.24 37.08
C PRO A 105 -24.06 -13.19 35.79
N ASP A 106 -25.02 -12.28 35.72
CA ASP A 106 -25.89 -12.01 34.55
C ASP A 106 -25.18 -11.29 33.39
N GLN A 107 -23.92 -10.87 33.58
CA GLN A 107 -23.10 -10.19 32.57
C GLN A 107 -21.82 -10.96 32.26
N ARG A 108 -21.68 -12.20 32.77
CA ARG A 108 -20.50 -13.04 32.55
C ARG A 108 -20.63 -13.87 31.28
N ASP A 109 -21.05 -13.25 30.19
CA ASP A 109 -21.13 -13.92 28.92
C ASP A 109 -19.78 -13.89 28.20
N ARG A 110 -19.61 -14.77 27.21
CA ARG A 110 -18.39 -14.84 26.39
C ARG A 110 -18.13 -13.55 25.63
N PHE A 111 -19.18 -12.83 25.23
CA PHE A 111 -19.03 -11.57 24.49
C PHE A 111 -18.38 -10.45 25.33
N PRO A 112 -18.87 -10.11 26.54
CA PRO A 112 -18.16 -9.24 27.49
C PRO A 112 -16.71 -9.67 27.75
N ALA A 113 -16.46 -10.97 27.92
CA ALA A 113 -15.10 -11.49 28.12
C ALA A 113 -14.18 -11.21 26.94
N ALA A 114 -14.65 -11.51 25.72
CA ALA A 114 -13.93 -11.21 24.48
C ALA A 114 -13.67 -9.69 24.33
N ARG A 115 -14.66 -8.85 24.63
CA ARG A 115 -14.50 -7.39 24.59
C ARG A 115 -13.43 -6.91 25.58
N LYS A 116 -13.43 -7.42 26.80
CA LYS A 116 -12.41 -7.11 27.82
C LYS A 116 -11.02 -7.59 27.38
N ALA A 117 -10.92 -8.76 26.77
CA ALA A 117 -9.66 -9.27 26.21
C ALA A 117 -9.11 -8.32 25.14
N ILE A 118 -9.97 -7.82 24.24
CA ILE A 118 -9.59 -6.85 23.21
C ILE A 118 -9.12 -5.54 23.83
N ASP A 119 -9.79 -5.06 24.89
CA ASP A 119 -9.38 -3.84 25.59
C ASP A 119 -7.99 -3.97 26.22
N VAL A 120 -7.62 -5.14 26.71
CA VAL A 120 -6.27 -5.44 27.22
C VAL A 120 -5.26 -5.54 26.07
N LEU A 121 -5.59 -6.28 25.01
CA LEU A 121 -4.69 -6.52 23.88
C LEU A 121 -4.42 -5.25 23.06
N LYS A 122 -5.43 -4.42 22.81
CA LYS A 122 -5.28 -3.21 22.00
C LYS A 122 -4.28 -2.23 22.62
N ALA A 123 -4.19 -2.17 23.95
CA ALA A 123 -3.27 -1.28 24.63
C ALA A 123 -1.81 -1.58 24.28
N ARG A 124 -1.47 -2.87 24.14
CA ARG A 124 -0.12 -3.33 23.77
C ARG A 124 0.10 -3.35 22.26
N LEU A 125 -0.88 -3.82 21.50
CA LEU A 125 -0.74 -3.97 20.04
C LEU A 125 -0.58 -2.61 19.35
N THR A 126 -1.31 -1.58 19.82
CA THR A 126 -1.21 -0.23 19.25
C THR A 126 0.14 0.45 19.50
N GLU A 127 0.99 -0.04 20.40
CA GLU A 127 2.35 0.51 20.58
C GLU A 127 3.24 0.22 19.34
N THR A 128 2.95 -0.86 18.61
CA THR A 128 3.85 -1.40 17.57
C THR A 128 3.18 -1.60 16.21
N HIS A 129 1.85 -1.65 16.17
CA HIS A 129 1.07 -2.00 14.98
C HIS A 129 -0.16 -1.10 14.84
N ASP A 130 -0.66 -0.98 13.61
CA ASP A 130 -2.03 -0.50 13.37
C ASP A 130 -3.00 -1.64 13.64
N VAL A 131 -4.03 -1.41 14.46
CA VAL A 131 -4.99 -2.46 14.83
C VAL A 131 -6.32 -2.21 14.15
N ARG A 132 -6.81 -3.18 13.38
CA ARG A 132 -8.13 -3.12 12.75
C ARG A 132 -9.07 -4.11 13.39
N VAL A 133 -10.15 -3.62 13.95
CA VAL A 133 -11.15 -4.44 14.62
C VAL A 133 -12.28 -4.71 13.65
N TYR A 134 -12.62 -5.98 13.48
CA TYR A 134 -13.74 -6.47 12.70
C TYR A 134 -14.66 -7.26 13.61
N TYR A 135 -15.95 -7.23 13.34
CA TYR A 135 -16.89 -8.17 13.95
C TYR A 135 -17.53 -9.03 12.87
N PHE A 136 -17.94 -10.25 13.20
CA PHE A 136 -18.62 -11.13 12.27
C PHE A 136 -19.75 -11.92 12.93
N ALA A 137 -20.87 -11.98 12.21
CA ALA A 137 -21.91 -12.99 12.38
C ALA A 137 -21.86 -13.84 11.10
N ASP A 138 -22.46 -13.33 10.02
CA ASP A 138 -22.48 -13.97 8.69
C ASP A 138 -21.31 -13.55 7.80
N SER A 139 -20.87 -12.30 7.93
CA SER A 139 -19.75 -11.73 7.19
C SER A 139 -18.99 -10.72 8.06
N PRO A 140 -17.67 -10.58 7.86
CA PRO A 140 -16.89 -9.63 8.62
C PRO A 140 -17.28 -8.22 8.20
N LYS A 141 -17.47 -7.37 9.21
CA LYS A 141 -17.72 -5.94 9.06
C LYS A 141 -16.65 -5.20 9.84
N PHE A 142 -16.09 -4.18 9.20
CA PHE A 142 -15.13 -3.29 9.84
C PHE A 142 -15.82 -2.53 10.98
N LEU A 143 -15.17 -2.50 12.14
CA LEU A 143 -15.67 -1.85 13.34
C LEU A 143 -14.92 -0.55 13.62
N ALA A 144 -13.59 -0.64 13.72
CA ALA A 144 -12.74 0.48 14.08
C ALA A 144 -11.30 0.22 13.61
N GLU A 145 -10.56 1.31 13.36
CA GLU A 145 -9.12 1.32 13.17
C GLU A 145 -8.50 2.09 14.32
N LEU A 146 -7.52 1.48 14.96
CA LEU A 146 -6.76 2.04 16.07
C LEU A 146 -5.34 2.26 15.53
N PRO A 147 -4.95 3.51 15.25
CA PRO A 147 -3.64 3.79 14.68
C PRO A 147 -2.53 3.45 15.67
N GLN A 148 -1.33 3.17 15.15
CA GLN A 148 -0.14 3.01 15.95
C GLN A 148 0.10 4.26 16.79
N ARG A 149 0.23 4.06 18.10
CA ARG A 149 0.51 5.11 19.09
C ARG A 149 2.01 5.28 19.21
N THR A 150 2.48 6.49 18.91
CA THR A 150 3.87 6.88 19.20
C THR A 150 4.10 7.14 20.69
N ASP A 151 3.04 7.57 21.40
CA ASP A 151 3.06 7.83 22.84
C ASP A 151 2.21 6.80 23.61
N PRO A 152 2.82 5.96 24.49
CA PRO A 152 2.11 5.02 25.35
C PRO A 152 1.17 5.67 26.37
N ALA A 153 1.24 6.99 26.59
CA ALA A 153 0.30 7.73 27.44
C ALA A 153 -0.92 8.28 26.67
N ALA A 154 -0.89 8.29 25.32
CA ALA A 154 -2.00 8.82 24.52
C ALA A 154 -3.28 8.02 24.74
N GLU A 155 -4.44 8.68 24.78
CA GLU A 155 -5.72 7.99 24.95
C GLU A 155 -5.98 7.01 23.80
N ILE A 156 -6.38 5.78 24.13
CA ILE A 156 -6.73 4.76 23.13
C ILE A 156 -8.18 5.00 22.70
N PRO A 157 -8.47 5.19 21.40
CA PRO A 157 -9.83 5.38 20.95
C PRO A 157 -10.73 4.21 21.38
N ALA A 158 -11.91 4.55 21.91
CA ALA A 158 -12.90 3.55 22.26
C ALA A 158 -13.41 2.86 20.99
N ILE A 159 -13.54 1.54 21.05
CA ILE A 159 -14.15 0.77 19.96
C ILE A 159 -15.66 1.00 20.06
N ARG A 160 -16.23 1.75 19.12
CA ARG A 160 -17.65 2.11 19.07
C ARG A 160 -18.28 1.50 17.83
N TYR A 161 -19.39 0.81 18.02
CA TYR A 161 -20.20 0.36 16.90
C TYR A 161 -21.13 1.50 16.49
N VAL A 162 -20.89 2.03 15.29
CA VAL A 162 -21.71 3.08 14.72
C VAL A 162 -22.67 2.45 13.71
N ARG A 163 -23.94 2.44 14.05
CA ARG A 163 -25.00 2.01 13.14
C ARG A 163 -25.44 3.23 12.33
N ARG A 164 -25.49 3.11 11.00
CA ARG A 164 -26.18 4.10 10.17
C ARG A 164 -27.68 3.92 10.35
N VAL A 165 -28.35 4.97 10.82
CA VAL A 165 -29.79 5.03 10.95
C VAL A 165 -30.27 6.15 10.05
N ARG A 166 -31.13 5.82 9.09
CA ARG A 166 -31.70 6.82 8.19
C ARG A 166 -32.93 7.41 8.86
N LYS A 167 -32.85 8.69 9.25
CA LYS A 167 -33.93 9.43 9.88
C LYS A 167 -34.27 10.65 9.02
N ASP A 168 -35.53 10.73 8.59
CA ASP A 168 -36.04 11.84 7.77
C ASP A 168 -35.23 12.14 6.49
N GLY A 169 -34.67 11.09 5.88
CA GLY A 169 -33.88 11.19 4.64
C GLY A 169 -32.39 11.49 4.85
N THR A 170 -31.97 11.79 6.09
CA THR A 170 -30.56 12.04 6.47
C THR A 170 -29.95 10.77 7.06
N ASP A 171 -28.68 10.50 6.74
CA ASP A 171 -27.93 9.41 7.37
C ASP A 171 -27.36 9.90 8.70
N GLU A 172 -27.96 9.45 9.79
CA GLU A 172 -27.43 9.68 11.14
C GLU A 172 -26.59 8.48 11.59
N HIS A 173 -25.62 8.77 12.44
CA HIS A 173 -24.71 7.80 13.03
C HIS A 173 -25.06 7.63 14.50
N GLU A 174 -25.69 6.51 14.84
CA GLU A 174 -26.05 6.18 16.22
C GLU A 174 -25.03 5.20 16.80
N GLU A 175 -24.49 5.53 17.97
CA GLU A 175 -23.65 4.63 18.72
C GLU A 175 -24.54 3.60 19.43
N VAL A 176 -24.45 2.35 18.98
CA VAL A 176 -25.22 1.24 19.55
C VAL A 176 -24.23 0.31 20.25
N PRO A 177 -24.48 -0.12 21.50
CA PRO A 177 -23.65 -1.14 22.12
C PRO A 177 -23.67 -2.40 21.24
N LEU A 178 -22.50 -2.92 20.91
CA LEU A 178 -22.40 -4.17 20.17
C LEU A 178 -22.91 -5.29 21.08
N THR A 179 -23.98 -5.95 20.70
CA THR A 179 -24.51 -7.16 21.35
C THR A 179 -24.40 -8.33 20.38
N PRO A 180 -24.36 -9.58 20.84
CA PRO A 180 -24.48 -10.71 19.95
C PRO A 180 -25.85 -10.71 19.23
N PHE A 181 -25.85 -11.04 17.94
CA PHE A 181 -27.08 -11.07 17.12
C PHE A 181 -27.04 -12.09 15.97
N GLY A 182 -25.87 -12.67 15.66
CA GLY A 182 -25.71 -13.63 14.56
C GLY A 182 -26.21 -15.02 14.91
N ARG A 183 -26.91 -15.72 14.01
CA ARG A 183 -27.36 -17.10 14.30
C ARG A 183 -26.23 -18.12 14.28
N PHE A 184 -25.22 -17.88 13.45
CA PHE A 184 -24.12 -18.81 13.22
C PHE A 184 -22.78 -18.08 13.27
N SER A 185 -21.73 -18.84 13.54
CA SER A 185 -20.35 -18.36 13.50
C SER A 185 -19.69 -18.81 12.21
N TYR A 186 -19.33 -17.85 11.35
CA TYR A 186 -18.65 -18.12 10.08
C TYR A 186 -17.17 -17.73 10.13
N VAL A 187 -16.43 -18.30 11.09
CA VAL A 187 -15.00 -17.97 11.33
C VAL A 187 -14.18 -18.13 10.06
N GLY A 188 -14.26 -19.28 9.38
CA GLY A 188 -13.40 -19.59 8.24
C GLY A 188 -13.55 -18.60 7.08
N SER A 189 -14.79 -18.31 6.67
CA SER A 189 -15.04 -17.35 5.60
C SER A 189 -14.74 -15.90 6.02
N SER A 190 -14.90 -15.59 7.31
CA SER A 190 -14.58 -14.26 7.84
C SER A 190 -13.07 -14.01 7.87
N VAL A 191 -12.26 -14.99 8.26
CA VAL A 191 -10.80 -14.90 8.21
C VAL A 191 -10.32 -14.68 6.77
N VAL A 192 -10.81 -15.47 5.81
CA VAL A 192 -10.45 -15.32 4.38
C VAL A 192 -10.79 -13.92 3.89
N LYS A 193 -12.00 -13.42 4.14
CA LYS A 193 -12.42 -12.08 3.71
C LYS A 193 -11.62 -10.96 4.37
N VAL A 194 -11.24 -11.09 5.64
CA VAL A 194 -10.38 -10.09 6.30
C VAL A 194 -8.98 -10.10 5.68
N LEU A 195 -8.40 -11.27 5.43
CA LEU A 195 -7.11 -11.39 4.76
C LEU A 195 -7.16 -10.83 3.32
N GLU A 196 -8.23 -11.09 2.58
CA GLU A 196 -8.47 -10.48 1.26
C GLU A 196 -8.59 -8.95 1.36
N SER A 197 -9.26 -8.42 2.40
CA SER A 197 -9.38 -6.98 2.61
C SER A 197 -8.04 -6.31 2.93
N LEU A 198 -7.16 -7.01 3.66
CA LEU A 198 -5.83 -6.53 4.01
C LEU A 198 -4.83 -6.67 2.86
N GLY A 199 -4.91 -7.77 2.08
CA GLY A 199 -4.08 -7.98 0.90
C GLY A 199 -4.53 -7.17 -0.31
N GLY A 200 -5.82 -6.85 -0.38
CA GLY A 200 -6.48 -6.12 -1.46
C GLY A 200 -6.61 -4.62 -1.23
N GLU A 201 -6.09 -4.10 -0.12
CA GLU A 201 -5.93 -2.66 0.11
C GLU A 201 -4.92 -2.12 -0.91
N LYS A 202 -5.43 -1.91 -2.13
CA LYS A 202 -4.79 -1.14 -3.19
C LYS A 202 -4.39 0.16 -2.54
N VAL A 203 -3.08 0.34 -2.40
CA VAL A 203 -2.44 1.62 -2.13
C VAL A 203 -3.16 2.66 -2.98
N PRO A 204 -3.96 3.59 -2.40
CA PRO A 204 -4.27 4.79 -3.14
C PRO A 204 -2.90 5.43 -3.45
N ALA A 205 -2.59 5.50 -4.74
CA ALA A 205 -1.34 6.06 -5.24
C ALA A 205 -1.25 7.55 -4.93
#